data_AF-A0A183NKJ7-F1
#
_entry.id   AF-A0A183NKJ7-F1
#
_cell.length_a   1.000
_cell.length_b   1.000
_cell.length_c   1.000
_cell.angle_alpha   90.00
_cell.angle_beta   90.00
_cell.angle_gamma   90.00
#
_symmetry.space_group_name_H-M   'P 1'
#
loop_
_entity.id
_entity.type
_entity.pdbx_description
1 polymer ?
#
loop_
_entity_poly.entity_id
_entity_poly.type
_entity_poly.pdbx_seq_one_letter_code
_entity_poly.pdbx_strand_id
1 'polypeptide(L)' 'MLHLDPDRRLTAAQALAHRYFATYHDESDEPIAERFDDPFQDDSNVSLDQLKEAVWNTLENFVPNLNSLHLCASEETNAA' A
#
# COMPACT_ATOMS: atom_id res chain seq x y z
N MET A 1 -7.46 -6.54 20.28
CA MET A 1 -6.56 -7.24 19.33
C MET A 1 -6.37 -8.72 19.70
N LEU A 2 -5.97 -9.03 20.93
CA LEU A 2 -5.71 -10.42 21.37
C LEU A 2 -6.99 -11.17 21.78
N HIS A 3 -7.92 -11.33 20.85
CA HIS A 3 -9.05 -12.25 21.00
C HIS A 3 -8.75 -13.55 20.24
N LEU A 4 -9.03 -14.69 20.89
CA LEU A 4 -8.88 -16.01 20.28
C LEU A 4 -9.77 -16.13 19.03
N ASP A 5 -11.04 -15.73 19.19
CA ASP A 5 -12.02 -15.61 18.11
C ASP A 5 -11.63 -14.48 17.14
N PRO A 6 -11.36 -14.78 15.85
CA PRO A 6 -10.96 -13.78 14.85
C PRO A 6 -12.02 -12.73 14.60
N ASP A 7 -13.31 -13.10 14.63
CA ASP A 7 -14.41 -12.19 14.29
C ASP A 7 -14.61 -11.12 15.37
N ARG A 8 -14.05 -11.34 16.56
CA ARG A 8 -14.04 -10.40 17.69
C ARG A 8 -12.79 -9.52 17.71
N ARG A 9 -11.84 -9.70 16.79
CA ARG A 9 -10.66 -8.83 16.72
C ARG A 9 -11.06 -7.51 16.08
N LEU A 10 -10.49 -6.43 16.59
CA LEU A 10 -10.58 -5.11 15.98
C LEU A 10 -9.95 -5.15 14.59
N THR A 11 -10.59 -4.51 13.62
CA THR A 11 -10.00 -4.22 12.30
C THR A 11 -8.95 -3.11 12.41
N ALA A 12 -8.10 -2.97 11.39
CA ALA A 12 -7.08 -1.91 11.35
C ALA A 12 -7.72 -0.51 11.47
N ALA A 13 -8.79 -0.24 10.72
CA ALA A 13 -9.51 1.03 10.78
C ALA A 13 -10.09 1.31 12.18
N GLN A 14 -10.71 0.30 12.81
CA GLN A 14 -11.22 0.44 14.19
C GLN A 14 -10.10 0.66 15.21
N ALA A 15 -8.91 0.11 14.96
CA ALA A 15 -7.76 0.29 15.83
C ALA A 15 -7.17 1.71 15.70
N LEU A 16 -7.12 2.29 14.50
CA LEU A 16 -6.65 3.67 14.27
C LEU A 16 -7.55 4.70 14.97
N ALA A 17 -8.87 4.48 14.97
CA ALA A 17 -9.83 5.31 15.72
C ALA A 17 -9.75 5.15 17.26
N HIS A 18 -8.89 4.27 17.79
CA HIS A 18 -8.76 4.07 19.23
C HIS A 18 -8.06 5.26 19.89
N ARG A 19 -8.51 5.67 21.09
CA ARG A 19 -7.98 6.84 21.83
C ARG A 19 -6.47 6.88 22.02
N TYR A 20 -5.83 5.70 22.02
CA TYR A 20 -4.37 5.60 22.10
C TYR A 20 -3.66 6.30 20.94
N PHE A 21 -4.25 6.31 19.75
CA PHE A 21 -3.71 6.97 18.55
C PHE A 21 -4.31 8.35 18.29
N ALA A 22 -5.08 8.93 19.22
CA ALA A 22 -5.81 10.19 18.99
C ALA A 22 -4.92 11.37 18.58
N THR A 23 -3.64 11.35 18.96
CA THR A 23 -2.67 12.39 18.58
C THR A 23 -2.20 12.27 17.12
N TYR A 24 -2.35 11.10 16.51
CA TYR A 24 -1.83 10.77 15.17
C TYR A 24 -2.92 10.44 14.16
N HIS A 25 -4.12 10.08 14.63
CA HIS A 25 -5.22 9.66 13.78
C HIS A 25 -5.74 10.84 12.95
N ASP A 26 -5.75 10.66 11.64
CA ASP A 26 -6.31 11.61 10.66
C ASP A 26 -6.97 10.80 9.53
N GLU A 27 -8.30 10.83 9.45
CA GLU A 27 -9.06 10.11 8.43
C GLU A 27 -8.69 10.55 7.00
N SER A 28 -8.18 11.78 6.82
CA SER A 28 -7.80 12.30 5.52
C SER A 28 -6.42 11.82 5.03
N ASP A 29 -5.57 11.36 5.95
CA ASP A 29 -4.21 10.84 5.69
C ASP A 29 -4.13 9.31 5.87
N GLU A 30 -5.28 8.63 5.95
CA GLU A 30 -5.40 7.18 6.10
C GLU A 30 -6.13 6.55 4.88
N PRO A 31 -5.53 6.58 3.67
CA PRO A 31 -6.20 6.11 2.46
C PRO A 31 -6.36 4.59 2.41
N ILE A 32 -7.41 4.13 1.74
CA ILE A 32 -7.64 2.72 1.43
C ILE A 32 -7.05 2.42 0.04
N ALA A 33 -6.25 1.36 -0.05
CA ALA A 33 -5.69 0.92 -1.32
C ALA A 33 -6.78 0.34 -2.23
N GLU A 34 -6.55 0.42 -3.54
CA GLU A 34 -7.35 -0.32 -4.51
C GLU A 34 -7.22 -1.83 -4.25
N ARG A 35 -8.28 -2.57 -4.56
CA ARG A 35 -8.27 -4.02 -4.43
C ARG A 35 -7.19 -4.58 -5.34
N PHE A 36 -6.31 -5.40 -4.78
CA PHE A 36 -5.34 -6.17 -5.55
C PHE A 36 -6.00 -7.44 -6.07
N ASP A 37 -6.05 -7.60 -7.39
CA ASP A 37 -6.47 -8.83 -8.05
C ASP A 37 -5.22 -9.63 -8.41
N ASP A 38 -4.95 -10.68 -7.64
CA ASP A 38 -3.79 -11.55 -7.86
C ASP A 38 -4.05 -12.47 -9.08
N PRO A 39 -3.26 -12.35 -10.16
CA PRO A 39 -3.47 -13.12 -11.38
C PRO A 39 -3.30 -14.63 -11.19
N PHE A 40 -2.74 -15.09 -10.08
CA PHE A 40 -2.48 -16.51 -9.79
C PHE A 40 -3.33 -17.08 -8.66
N GLN A 41 -4.18 -16.28 -8.00
CA GLN A 41 -4.92 -16.72 -6.82
C GLN A 41 -5.88 -17.89 -7.12
N ASP A 42 -6.48 -17.91 -8.31
CA ASP A 42 -7.45 -18.93 -8.71
C ASP A 42 -6.83 -20.07 -9.54
N ASP A 43 -5.57 -19.96 -9.97
CA ASP A 43 -4.90 -20.96 -10.80
C ASP A 43 -3.90 -21.78 -9.99
N SER A 44 -4.24 -23.05 -9.75
CA SER A 44 -3.38 -23.98 -9.02
C SER A 44 -2.30 -24.65 -9.87
N ASN A 45 -2.28 -24.43 -11.19
CA ASN A 45 -1.38 -25.11 -12.14
C ASN A 45 -0.49 -24.17 -12.94
N VAL A 46 -0.12 -23.02 -12.38
CA VAL A 46 0.81 -22.08 -13.01
C VAL A 46 2.19 -22.73 -13.17
N SER A 47 2.63 -22.86 -14.42
CA SER A 47 3.96 -23.37 -14.73
C SER A 47 5.05 -22.32 -14.44
N LEU A 48 6.28 -22.79 -14.26
CA LEU A 48 7.45 -21.93 -14.05
C LEU A 48 7.67 -20.95 -15.22
N ASP A 49 7.37 -21.35 -16.45
CA ASP A 49 7.56 -20.50 -17.62
C ASP A 49 6.50 -19.39 -17.70
N GLN A 50 5.24 -19.69 -17.35
CA GLN A 50 4.19 -18.66 -17.23
C GLN A 50 4.52 -17.65 -16.11
N LEU A 51 5.06 -18.13 -14.99
CA LEU A 51 5.47 -17.23 -13.91
C LEU A 51 6.61 -16.31 -14.34
N LYS A 52 7.62 -16.84 -15.06
CA LYS A 52 8.71 -16.02 -15.61
C LYS A 52 8.17 -14.96 -16.57
N GLU A 53 7.27 -15.33 -17.46
CA GLU A 53 6.67 -14.40 -18.42
C GLU A 53 5.87 -13.30 -17.71
N ALA A 54 5.05 -13.64 -16.73
CA ALA A 54 4.28 -12.66 -15.97
C ALA A 54 5.16 -11.68 -15.18
N VAL A 55 6.22 -12.19 -14.54
CA VAL A 55 7.22 -11.34 -13.86
C VAL A 55 7.92 -10.44 -14.87
N TRP A 56 8.35 -10.98 -16.01
CA TRP A 56 8.98 -10.21 -17.07
C TRP A 56 8.08 -9.09 -17.58
N ASN A 57 6.82 -9.39 -17.86
CA ASN A 57 5.82 -8.41 -18.31
C ASN A 57 5.57 -7.34 -17.25
N THR A 58 5.57 -7.70 -15.96
CA THR A 58 5.42 -6.74 -14.86
C THR A 58 6.60 -5.76 -14.82
N LEU A 59 7.83 -6.25 -15.03
CA LEU A 59 9.04 -5.42 -15.06
C LEU A 59 9.06 -4.49 -16.28
N GLU A 60 8.68 -4.99 -17.46
CA GLU A 60 8.67 -4.20 -18.70
C GLU A 60 7.61 -3.09 -18.66
N ASN A 61 6.44 -3.38 -18.07
CA ASN A 61 5.33 -2.43 -17.97
C ASN A 61 5.36 -1.60 -16.67
N PHE A 62 6.42 -1.69 -15.89
CA PHE A 62 6.53 -0.93 -14.65
C PHE A 62 6.64 0.57 -14.94
N VAL A 63 5.65 1.34 -14.52
CA VAL A 63 5.67 2.81 -14.60
C VAL A 63 6.06 3.35 -13.22
N PRO A 64 7.24 3.98 -13.08
CA PRO A 64 7.68 4.50 -11.79
C PRO A 64 6.77 5.66 -11.36
N ASN A 65 6.26 5.59 -10.13
CA ASN A 65 5.62 6.73 -9.50
C ASN A 65 6.68 7.60 -8.82
N LEU A 66 7.02 8.72 -9.46
CA LEU A 66 8.06 9.64 -8.99
C LEU A 66 7.52 10.70 -8.00
N ASN A 67 6.24 10.67 -7.64
CA ASN A 67 5.64 11.70 -6.79
C ASN A 67 6.22 11.73 -5.36
N SER A 68 6.85 10.64 -4.92
CA SER A 68 7.55 10.56 -3.63
C SER A 68 8.99 11.08 -3.67
N LEU A 69 9.55 11.33 -4.86
CA LEU A 69 10.86 11.99 -5.00
C LEU A 69 10.67 13.50 -4.83
N HIS A 70 10.62 13.94 -3.58
CA HIS A 70 10.94 15.33 -3.26
C HIS A 70 12.44 15.53 -3.52
N LEU A 71 12.84 15.69 -4.80
CA LEU A 71 14.13 16.31 -5.08
C LEU A 71 14.04 17.69 -4.44
N CYS A 72 14.80 17.87 -3.37
CA CYS A 72 14.92 19.10 -2.62
C CYS A 72 15.40 20.19 -3.60
N ALA A 73 14.46 20.83 -4.30
CA ALA A 73 14.71 22.09 -4.97
C ALA A 73 14.97 23.06 -3.83
N SER A 74 16.25 23.30 -3.57
CA SER A 74 16.71 24.37 -2.71
C SER A 74 16.00 25.64 -3.13
N GLU A 75 15.06 26.11 -2.31
CA GLU A 75 14.58 27.49 -2.36
C GLU A 75 15.72 28.39 -1.87
N GLU A 76 16.76 28.50 -2.68
CA GLU A 76 17.62 29.67 -2.67
C GLU A 76 16.98 30.74 -3.54
N THR A 77 16.74 31.88 -2.89
CA THR A 77 16.68 33.25 -3.41
C THR A 77 15.32 33.96 -3.43
N ASN A 78 15.27 34.94 -2.53
CA ASN A 78 14.70 36.29 -2.63
C ASN A 78 13.18 36.50 -2.59
N ALA A 79 12.74 37.07 -1.46
CA ALA A 79 11.94 38.30 -1.50
C ALA A 79 12.11 39.11 -0.19
N ALA A 80 12.79 40.26 -0.36
CA ALA A 80 12.68 41.56 0.35
C ALA A 80 12.63 41.63 1.88
#